data_AF-A0A8I0GB55-F1
#
_entry.id   AF-A0A8I0GB55-F1
#
_cell.length_a   1.000
_cell.length_b   1.000
_cell.length_c   1.000
_cell.angle_alpha   90.00
_cell.angle_beta   90.00
_cell.angle_gamma   90.00
#
_symmetry.space_group_name_H-M   'P 1'
#
loop_
_entity.id
_entity.type
_entity.pdbx_description
1 polymer ?
#
loop_
_entity_poly.entity_id
_entity_poly.type
_entity_poly.pdbx_seq_one_letter_code
_entity_poly.pdbx_strand_id
1 'polypeptide(L)'
;MSNPSSALRHCVREIDTYTRTLGWDRPIMLFALVPTAELVGDIDVGAEGTDHLTEALARDPESLSAIIQDGLTASLEELAATVYFPPAVAGAAIVIERLSLPPEAEADLPEDPAAQADWVAHHPLRQDIRIIAARTRSGEAWAAIRGRGYDDPDALIEGADLAPELTDVLGHMLGDQDEH
;
A
#
# COMPACT_ATOMS: atom_id res chain seq x y z
N MET A 1 -19.84 -7.94 -0.88
CA MET A 1 -18.47 -7.44 -0.62
C MET A 1 -17.61 -8.68 -0.48
N SER A 2 -16.71 -8.94 -1.44
CA SER A 2 -15.81 -10.09 -1.38
C SER A 2 -14.89 -9.90 -0.17
N ASN A 3 -14.79 -10.93 0.67
CA ASN A 3 -13.83 -10.95 1.76
C ASN A 3 -12.43 -11.00 1.14
N PRO A 4 -11.47 -10.17 1.57
CA PRO A 4 -10.15 -10.20 0.99
C PRO A 4 -9.46 -11.54 1.26
N SER A 5 -8.78 -12.04 0.22
CA SER A 5 -7.87 -13.18 0.27
C SER A 5 -6.87 -13.03 1.41
N SER A 6 -6.51 -14.17 1.98
CA SER A 6 -5.41 -14.27 2.96
C SER A 6 -4.11 -13.70 2.36
N ALA A 7 -3.88 -13.94 1.07
CA ALA A 7 -2.72 -13.47 0.33
C ALA A 7 -2.56 -11.95 0.30
N LEU A 8 -3.61 -11.18 -0.02
CA LEU A 8 -3.52 -9.71 -0.06
C LEU A 8 -3.21 -9.13 1.32
N ARG A 9 -3.87 -9.66 2.36
CA ARG A 9 -3.64 -9.25 3.75
C ARG A 9 -2.20 -9.54 4.20
N HIS A 10 -1.68 -10.71 3.83
CA HIS A 10 -0.29 -11.09 4.12
C HIS A 10 0.70 -10.15 3.43
N CYS A 11 0.48 -9.89 2.14
CA CYS A 11 1.31 -8.99 1.34
C CYS A 11 1.36 -7.57 1.93
N VAL A 12 0.22 -7.01 2.36
CA VAL A 12 0.19 -5.71 3.05
C VAL A 12 1.04 -5.70 4.33
N ARG A 13 1.03 -6.78 5.12
CA ARG A 13 1.85 -6.91 6.33
C ARG A 13 3.35 -7.09 6.03
N GLU A 14 3.69 -7.76 4.94
CA GLU A 14 5.08 -7.85 4.47
C GLU A 14 5.58 -6.48 4.02
N ILE A 15 4.76 -5.70 3.31
CA ILE A 15 5.07 -4.31 2.96
C ILE A 15 5.25 -3.44 4.22
N ASP A 16 4.38 -3.56 5.23
CA ASP A 16 4.58 -2.89 6.53
C ASP A 16 5.95 -3.22 7.12
N THR A 17 6.25 -4.52 7.24
CA THR A 17 7.53 -5.01 7.78
C THR A 17 8.72 -4.46 6.99
N TYR A 18 8.65 -4.48 5.66
CA TYR A 18 9.68 -3.92 4.79
C TYR A 18 9.86 -2.42 5.02
N THR A 19 8.77 -1.63 5.01
CA THR A 19 8.87 -0.16 5.13
C THR A 19 9.38 0.28 6.50
N ARG A 20 9.19 -0.53 7.56
CA ARG A 20 9.78 -0.27 8.88
C ARG A 20 11.31 -0.25 8.84
N THR A 21 11.92 -1.06 7.95
CA THR A 21 13.38 -1.07 7.78
C THR A 21 13.92 0.20 7.11
N LEU A 22 13.07 0.95 6.41
CA LEU A 22 13.45 2.14 5.65
C LEU A 22 13.41 3.43 6.46
N GLY A 23 12.89 3.40 7.69
CA GLY A 23 12.60 4.61 8.47
C GLY A 23 11.44 5.41 7.88
N TRP A 24 11.29 6.66 8.30
CA TRP A 24 10.20 7.57 7.91
C TRP A 24 10.67 8.68 6.96
N ASP A 25 9.75 9.57 6.60
CA ASP A 25 9.92 10.71 5.69
C ASP A 25 10.33 10.25 4.28
N ARG A 26 9.70 9.15 3.84
CA ARG A 26 9.94 8.51 2.56
C ARG A 26 9.00 9.08 1.49
N PRO A 27 9.45 9.17 0.22
CA PRO A 27 8.55 9.43 -0.88
C PRO A 27 7.52 8.30 -1.02
N ILE A 28 6.50 8.55 -1.83
CA ILE A 28 5.52 7.51 -2.20
C ILE A 28 6.27 6.28 -2.74
N MET A 29 5.91 5.11 -2.24
CA MET A 29 6.37 3.83 -2.77
C MET A 29 5.21 3.11 -3.42
N LEU A 30 5.40 2.66 -4.66
CA LEU A 30 4.41 1.89 -5.40
C LEU A 30 4.96 0.49 -5.65
N PHE A 31 4.08 -0.50 -5.61
CA PHE A 31 4.41 -1.90 -5.79
C PHE A 31 3.47 -2.54 -6.82
N ALA A 32 4.03 -3.33 -7.72
CA ALA A 32 3.27 -4.31 -8.50
C ALA A 32 3.12 -5.58 -7.67
N LEU A 33 1.90 -6.12 -7.57
CA LEU A 33 1.64 -7.40 -6.91
C LEU A 33 1.54 -8.48 -7.96
N VAL A 34 2.43 -9.46 -7.88
CA VAL A 34 2.54 -10.57 -8.85
C VAL A 34 2.30 -11.88 -8.10
N PRO A 35 1.56 -12.86 -8.68
CA PRO A 35 1.46 -14.19 -8.09
C PRO A 35 2.86 -14.77 -7.89
N THR A 36 3.17 -15.18 -6.66
CA THR A 36 4.51 -15.69 -6.31
C THR A 36 4.88 -16.93 -7.14
N ALA A 37 3.88 -17.70 -7.56
CA ALA A 37 4.05 -18.88 -8.41
C ALA A 37 4.64 -18.54 -9.79
N GLU A 38 4.32 -17.36 -10.34
CA GLU A 38 4.85 -16.90 -11.62
C GLU A 38 6.34 -16.56 -11.49
N LEU A 39 6.73 -15.92 -10.39
CA LEU A 39 8.15 -15.63 -10.12
C LEU A 39 8.98 -16.90 -9.96
N VAL A 40 8.46 -17.90 -9.25
CA VAL A 40 9.15 -19.18 -9.05
C VAL A 40 9.24 -19.99 -10.35
N GLY A 41 8.27 -19.87 -11.25
CA GLY A 41 8.30 -20.52 -12.57
C GLY A 41 9.39 -19.96 -13.49
N ASP A 42 9.69 -18.66 -13.35
CA ASP A 42 10.66 -17.95 -14.18
C ASP A 42 12.09 -17.93 -13.60
N ILE A 43 12.24 -18.18 -12.29
CA ILE A 43 13.53 -18.22 -11.59
C ILE A 43 14.01 -19.68 -11.46
N ASP A 44 15.32 -19.91 -11.57
CA ASP A 44 15.90 -21.23 -11.29
C ASP A 44 15.73 -21.58 -9.81
N VAL A 45 14.80 -22.49 -9.51
CA VAL A 45 14.51 -23.02 -8.17
C VAL A 45 15.76 -23.68 -7.59
N GLY A 46 16.49 -22.93 -6.76
CA GLY A 46 17.80 -23.31 -6.21
C GLY A 46 18.84 -22.19 -6.24
N ALA A 47 18.54 -21.06 -6.89
CA ALA A 47 19.33 -19.84 -6.78
C ALA A 47 19.29 -19.29 -5.34
N GLU A 48 20.40 -18.74 -4.87
CA GLU A 48 20.47 -18.11 -3.55
C GLU A 48 19.41 -17.01 -3.43
N GLY A 49 18.61 -17.07 -2.37
CA GLY A 49 17.59 -16.05 -2.06
C GLY A 49 16.16 -16.37 -2.50
N THR A 50 15.89 -17.52 -3.14
CA THR A 50 14.51 -17.91 -3.53
C THR A 50 13.74 -18.70 -2.48
N ASP A 51 14.38 -19.07 -1.37
CA ASP A 51 13.77 -19.88 -0.30
C ASP A 51 12.49 -19.24 0.24
N HIS A 52 12.49 -17.91 0.41
CA HIS A 52 11.33 -17.18 0.91
C HIS A 52 10.12 -17.28 -0.03
N LEU A 53 10.32 -17.36 -1.35
CA LEU A 53 9.24 -17.50 -2.34
C LEU A 53 8.62 -18.89 -2.24
N THR A 54 9.46 -19.91 -2.06
CA THR A 54 9.01 -21.30 -1.88
C THR A 54 8.24 -21.47 -0.57
N GLU A 55 8.72 -20.85 0.52
CA GLU A 55 8.02 -20.84 1.81
C GLU A 55 6.68 -20.09 1.75
N ALA A 56 6.62 -18.97 1.03
CA ALA A 56 5.38 -18.23 0.81
C ALA A 56 4.34 -19.09 0.06
N LEU A 57 4.74 -19.78 -1.01
CA LEU A 57 3.87 -20.68 -1.76
C LEU A 57 3.43 -21.90 -0.96
N ALA A 58 4.31 -22.45 -0.11
CA ALA A 58 3.97 -23.55 0.77
C ALA A 58 2.93 -23.15 1.83
N ARG A 59 2.93 -21.88 2.25
CA ARG A 59 1.97 -21.31 3.20
C ARG A 59 0.64 -20.96 2.54
N ASP A 60 0.71 -20.34 1.36
CA ASP A 60 -0.44 -19.88 0.59
C ASP A 60 -0.14 -19.98 -0.93
N PRO A 61 -0.79 -20.91 -1.66
CA PRO A 61 -0.61 -21.03 -3.11
C PRO A 61 -0.99 -19.78 -3.90
N GLU A 62 -1.84 -18.91 -3.33
CA GLU A 62 -2.26 -17.64 -3.92
C GLU A 62 -1.39 -16.46 -3.45
N SER A 63 -0.27 -16.73 -2.75
CA SER A 63 0.63 -15.70 -2.23
C SER A 63 1.07 -14.70 -3.31
N LEU A 64 1.13 -13.43 -2.92
CA LEU A 64 1.53 -12.33 -3.79
C LEU A 64 2.90 -11.82 -3.38
N SER A 65 3.76 -11.58 -4.36
CA SER A 65 5.04 -10.90 -4.18
C SER A 65 4.91 -9.43 -4.58
N ALA A 66 5.35 -8.54 -3.69
CA ALA A 66 5.34 -7.09 -3.93
C ALA A 66 6.65 -6.63 -4.57
N ILE A 67 6.59 -6.22 -5.83
CA ILE A 67 7.74 -5.73 -6.60
C ILE A 67 7.75 -4.21 -6.57
N ILE A 68 8.75 -3.62 -5.93
CA ILE A 68 8.89 -2.15 -5.82
C ILE A 68 9.08 -1.50 -7.19
N GLN A 69 8.42 -0.37 -7.40
CA GLN A 69 8.56 0.46 -8.60
C GLN A 69 9.53 1.62 -8.28
N ASP A 70 10.73 1.58 -8.88
CA ASP A 70 11.78 2.57 -8.64
C ASP A 70 11.55 3.89 -9.39
N GLY A 71 12.26 4.95 -8.97
CA GLY A 71 12.33 6.21 -9.70
C GLY A 71 11.09 7.11 -9.60
N LEU A 72 10.17 6.80 -8.68
CA LEU A 72 8.97 7.60 -8.46
C LEU A 72 9.29 8.82 -7.60
N THR A 73 9.17 10.01 -8.19
CA THR A 73 9.28 11.30 -7.49
C THR A 73 8.05 12.18 -7.67
N ALA A 74 6.97 11.59 -8.17
CA ALA A 74 5.74 12.27 -8.57
C ALA A 74 4.70 12.26 -7.43
N SER A 75 3.72 13.18 -7.50
CA SER A 75 2.59 13.19 -6.59
C SER A 75 1.67 11.98 -6.82
N LEU A 76 0.75 11.72 -5.88
CA LEU A 76 -0.23 10.64 -6.05
C LEU A 76 -1.09 10.85 -7.29
N GLU A 77 -1.52 12.08 -7.55
CA GLU A 77 -2.33 12.48 -8.70
C GLU A 77 -1.57 12.27 -10.01
N GLU A 78 -0.29 12.64 -10.05
CA GLU A 78 0.57 12.42 -11.22
C GLU A 78 0.79 10.93 -11.48
N LEU A 79 1.03 10.13 -10.43
CA LEU A 79 1.14 8.68 -10.56
C LEU A 79 -0.16 8.08 -11.08
N ALA A 80 -1.30 8.50 -10.55
CA ALA A 80 -2.62 8.01 -10.99
C ALA A 80 -2.90 8.30 -12.46
N ALA A 81 -2.37 9.40 -12.99
CA ALA A 81 -2.54 9.80 -14.39
C ALA A 81 -1.53 9.14 -15.35
N THR A 82 -0.42 8.61 -14.85
CA THR A 82 0.71 8.18 -15.70
C THR A 82 1.07 6.71 -15.56
N VAL A 83 0.74 6.09 -14.43
CA VAL A 83 1.08 4.70 -14.15
C VAL A 83 -0.07 3.79 -14.55
N TYR A 84 0.27 2.81 -15.38
CA TYR A 84 -0.62 1.72 -15.77
C TYR A 84 0.09 0.39 -15.60
N PHE A 85 -0.57 -0.55 -14.94
CA PHE A 85 -0.03 -1.88 -14.73
C PHE A 85 -0.51 -2.84 -15.83
N PRO A 86 0.41 -3.55 -16.52
CA PRO A 86 0.04 -4.47 -17.59
C PRO A 86 -0.83 -5.62 -17.05
N PRO A 87 -1.60 -6.33 -17.91
CA PRO A 87 -2.52 -7.39 -17.49
C PRO A 87 -1.89 -8.50 -16.62
N ALA A 88 -0.58 -8.74 -16.77
CA ALA A 88 0.16 -9.72 -15.98
C ALA A 88 0.28 -9.37 -14.48
N VAL A 89 0.06 -8.09 -14.11
CA VAL A 89 0.09 -7.66 -12.71
C VAL A 89 -1.26 -7.97 -12.06
N ALA A 90 -1.28 -8.81 -11.03
CA ALA A 90 -2.52 -9.24 -10.37
C ALA A 90 -3.13 -8.13 -9.48
N GLY A 91 -2.30 -7.22 -8.99
CA GLY A 91 -2.73 -6.08 -8.18
C GLY A 91 -1.63 -5.05 -8.00
N ALA A 92 -1.91 -4.01 -7.24
CA ALA A 92 -0.95 -2.97 -6.91
C ALA A 92 -1.07 -2.61 -5.43
N ALA A 93 0.02 -2.10 -4.86
CA ALA A 93 0.01 -1.51 -3.54
C ALA A 93 0.76 -0.19 -3.52
N ILE A 94 0.37 0.69 -2.61
CA ILE A 94 0.98 2.00 -2.42
C ILE A 94 1.23 2.24 -0.93
N VAL A 95 2.37 2.87 -0.64
CA VAL A 95 2.71 3.35 0.69
C VAL A 95 2.92 4.84 0.64
N ILE A 96 2.21 5.53 1.53
CA ILE A 96 2.34 6.97 1.70
C ILE A 96 2.44 7.32 3.19
N GLU A 97 3.04 8.46 3.47
CA GLU A 97 3.09 9.04 4.81
C GLU A 97 2.28 10.33 4.83
N ARG A 98 1.44 10.50 5.85
CA ARG A 98 0.55 11.65 6.01
C ARG A 98 0.47 12.08 7.47
N LEU A 99 0.11 13.35 7.67
CA LEU A 99 -0.35 13.82 8.97
C LEU A 99 -1.81 13.43 9.17
N SER A 100 -2.12 12.93 10.36
CA SER A 100 -3.47 12.62 10.81
C SER A 100 -3.72 13.33 12.14
N LEU A 101 -4.99 13.63 12.40
CA LEU A 101 -5.45 14.17 13.67
C LEU A 101 -6.40 13.17 14.33
N PRO A 102 -6.43 13.13 15.66
CA PRO A 102 -7.49 12.42 16.35
C PRO A 102 -8.84 13.12 16.09
N PRO A 103 -9.96 12.39 16.08
CA PRO A 103 -11.29 12.95 15.81
C PRO A 103 -11.66 14.14 16.70
N GLU A 104 -11.20 14.18 17.96
CA GLU A 104 -11.46 15.30 18.87
C GLU A 104 -10.79 16.59 18.42
N ALA A 105 -9.64 16.52 17.73
CA ALA A 105 -8.96 17.68 17.16
C ALA A 105 -9.54 18.09 15.80
N GLU A 106 -10.12 17.14 15.05
CA GLU A 106 -10.78 17.44 13.78
C GLU A 106 -12.01 18.34 13.96
N ALA A 107 -12.65 18.33 15.14
CA ALA A 107 -13.79 19.19 15.46
C ALA A 107 -13.46 20.69 15.41
N ASP A 108 -12.18 21.05 15.61
CA ASP A 108 -11.69 22.44 15.62
C ASP A 108 -10.99 22.82 14.29
N LEU A 109 -11.06 21.96 13.26
CA LEU A 109 -10.47 22.24 11.95
C LEU A 109 -11.09 23.51 11.34
N PRO A 110 -10.26 24.43 10.79
CA PRO A 110 -10.76 25.58 10.05
C PRO A 110 -11.64 25.17 8.86
N GLU A 111 -12.66 25.97 8.53
CA GLU A 111 -13.51 25.72 7.35
C GLU A 111 -12.76 25.98 6.03
N ASP A 112 -11.79 26.89 6.03
CA ASP A 112 -10.98 27.23 4.85
C ASP A 112 -9.97 26.13 4.54
N PRO A 113 -10.06 25.42 3.39
CA PRO A 113 -9.12 24.37 3.02
C PRO A 113 -7.66 24.83 2.97
N ALA A 114 -7.40 26.10 2.62
CA ALA A 114 -6.04 26.64 2.60
C ALA A 114 -5.46 26.78 4.02
N ALA A 115 -6.30 27.07 5.01
CA ALA A 115 -5.91 27.19 6.42
C ALA A 115 -5.82 25.83 7.13
N GLN A 116 -6.54 24.80 6.66
CA GLN A 116 -6.53 23.47 7.25
C GLN A 116 -5.13 22.83 7.23
N ALA A 117 -4.44 22.84 6.09
CA ALA A 117 -3.14 22.19 5.96
C ALA A 117 -2.09 22.76 6.94
N ASP A 118 -2.04 24.09 7.06
CA ASP A 118 -1.15 24.77 8.01
C ASP A 118 -1.52 24.47 9.47
N TRP A 119 -2.82 24.44 9.77
CA TRP A 119 -3.32 24.13 11.11
C TRP A 119 -2.96 22.70 11.53
N VAL A 120 -3.18 21.70 10.66
CA VAL A 120 -2.80 20.30 10.91
C VAL A 120 -1.30 20.16 11.14
N ALA A 121 -0.48 20.85 10.33
CA ALA A 121 0.98 20.80 10.43
C ALA A 121 1.52 21.28 11.78
N HIS A 122 0.83 22.22 12.43
CA HIS A 122 1.24 22.81 13.70
C HIS A 122 0.45 22.29 14.91
N HIS A 123 -0.54 21.42 14.71
CA HIS A 123 -1.38 20.94 15.79
C HIS A 123 -0.61 20.01 16.76
N PRO A 124 -0.72 20.19 18.09
CA PRO A 124 0.03 19.40 19.07
C PRO A 124 -0.36 17.92 19.10
N LEU A 125 -1.59 17.59 18.69
CA LEU A 125 -2.07 16.21 18.63
C LEU A 125 -1.87 15.55 17.27
N ARG A 126 -1.19 16.21 16.31
CA ARG A 126 -0.93 15.61 15.00
C ARG A 126 -0.10 14.35 15.16
N GLN A 127 -0.39 13.35 14.34
CA GLN A 127 0.37 12.11 14.26
C GLN A 127 0.85 11.91 12.83
N ASP A 128 2.13 11.57 12.69
CA ASP A 128 2.63 11.03 11.43
C ASP A 128 2.13 9.58 11.31
N ILE A 129 1.38 9.29 10.26
CA ILE A 129 0.89 7.95 9.94
C ILE A 129 1.46 7.49 8.61
N ARG A 130 1.73 6.19 8.51
CA ARG A 130 2.02 5.51 7.27
C ARG A 130 0.81 4.68 6.89
N ILE A 131 0.33 4.89 5.67
CA ILE A 131 -0.80 4.15 5.10
C ILE A 131 -0.24 3.23 4.02
N ILE A 132 -0.60 1.96 4.09
CA ILE A 132 -0.32 0.94 3.08
C ILE A 132 -1.67 0.52 2.53
N ALA A 133 -1.93 0.76 1.25
CA ALA A 133 -3.16 0.35 0.59
C ALA A 133 -2.82 -0.59 -0.55
N ALA A 134 -3.62 -1.64 -0.73
CA ALA A 134 -3.45 -2.60 -1.79
C ALA A 134 -4.80 -2.95 -2.43
N ARG A 135 -4.78 -3.18 -3.74
CA ARG A 135 -5.95 -3.60 -4.51
C ARG A 135 -5.56 -4.61 -5.57
N THR A 136 -6.41 -5.61 -5.78
CA THR A 136 -6.29 -6.55 -6.90
C THR A 136 -7.13 -6.09 -8.09
N ARG A 137 -6.82 -6.62 -9.28
CA ARG A 137 -7.63 -6.39 -10.49
C ARG A 137 -9.06 -6.93 -10.37
N SER A 138 -9.27 -7.96 -9.55
CA SER A 138 -10.61 -8.48 -9.22
C SER A 138 -11.42 -7.56 -8.29
N GLY A 139 -10.85 -6.45 -7.84
CA GLY A 139 -11.51 -5.45 -6.99
C GLY A 139 -11.41 -5.72 -5.50
N GLU A 140 -10.63 -6.71 -5.08
CA GLU A 140 -10.32 -6.93 -3.68
C GLU A 140 -9.42 -5.81 -3.15
N ALA A 141 -9.70 -5.30 -1.95
CA ALA A 141 -8.94 -4.21 -1.34
C ALA A 141 -8.61 -4.50 0.12
N TRP A 142 -7.43 -4.05 0.53
CA TRP A 142 -7.00 -4.09 1.93
C TRP A 142 -6.05 -2.93 2.21
N ALA A 143 -6.17 -2.34 3.39
CA ALA A 143 -5.26 -1.31 3.83
C ALA A 143 -4.82 -1.52 5.27
N ALA A 144 -3.67 -0.94 5.61
CA ALA A 144 -3.13 -0.91 6.95
C ALA A 144 -2.56 0.49 7.26
N ILE A 145 -2.65 0.89 8.53
CA ILE A 145 -2.19 2.17 9.03
C ILE A 145 -1.29 1.93 10.25
N ARG A 146 -0.13 2.57 10.26
CA ARG A 146 0.80 2.59 11.40
C ARG A 146 1.11 4.02 11.81
N GLY A 147 1.05 4.29 13.11
CA GLY A 147 1.51 5.56 13.67
C GLY A 147 3.02 5.58 13.92
N ARG A 148 3.65 6.74 13.74
CA ARG A 148 5.06 6.95 14.10
C ARG A 148 5.29 6.75 15.60
N GLY A 149 6.30 5.95 15.93
CA GLY A 149 6.62 5.56 17.32
C GLY A 149 5.82 4.36 17.84
N TYR A 150 4.94 3.77 17.04
CA TYR A 150 4.20 2.55 17.37
C TYR A 150 4.72 1.38 16.52
N ASP A 151 5.84 0.79 16.93
CA ASP A 151 6.54 -0.27 16.19
C ASP A 151 6.11 -1.70 16.59
N ASP A 152 5.25 -1.85 17.60
CA ASP A 152 4.73 -3.17 17.98
C ASP A 152 3.87 -3.76 16.84
N PRO A 153 3.93 -5.09 16.61
CA PRO A 153 3.10 -5.75 15.60
C PRO A 153 1.60 -5.49 15.80
N ASP A 154 1.14 -5.45 17.05
CA ASP A 154 -0.25 -5.24 17.42
C ASP A 154 -0.74 -3.79 17.24
N ALA A 155 0.17 -2.85 16.94
CA ALA A 155 -0.18 -1.47 16.68
C ALA A 155 -0.60 -1.20 15.22
N LEU A 156 -0.58 -2.23 14.36
CA LEU A 156 -1.03 -2.12 12.98
C LEU A 156 -2.56 -2.17 12.93
N ILE A 157 -3.18 -1.08 12.48
CA ILE A 157 -4.62 -1.03 12.24
C ILE A 157 -4.85 -1.45 10.80
N GLU A 158 -5.70 -2.45 10.55
CA GLU A 158 -5.90 -3.00 9.21
C GLU A 158 -7.38 -3.27 8.89
N GLY A 159 -7.78 -3.11 7.63
CA GLY A 159 -9.16 -3.22 7.21
C GLY A 159 -9.36 -2.93 5.71
N ALA A 160 -10.46 -3.43 5.15
CA ALA A 160 -10.78 -3.26 3.73
C ALA A 160 -11.15 -1.81 3.38
N ASP A 161 -11.79 -1.09 4.31
CA ASP A 161 -12.35 0.25 4.09
C ASP A 161 -11.53 1.37 4.75
N LEU A 162 -10.26 1.11 5.14
CA LEU A 162 -9.46 2.10 5.88
C LEU A 162 -8.90 3.23 5.00
N ALA A 163 -8.70 2.99 3.71
CA ALA A 163 -8.12 3.97 2.79
C ALA A 163 -8.76 3.86 1.39
N PRO A 164 -10.09 4.05 1.28
CA PRO A 164 -10.83 3.82 0.05
C PRO A 164 -10.27 4.65 -1.11
N GLU A 165 -9.87 5.91 -0.86
CA GLU A 165 -9.35 6.81 -1.89
C GLU A 165 -8.04 6.28 -2.52
N LEU A 166 -7.15 5.67 -1.70
CA LEU A 166 -5.92 5.09 -2.21
C LEU A 166 -6.20 3.80 -2.98
N THR A 167 -7.10 2.96 -2.47
CA THR A 167 -7.48 1.72 -3.17
C THR A 167 -8.20 2.01 -4.48
N ASP A 168 -8.97 3.10 -4.58
CA ASP A 168 -9.60 3.51 -5.82
C ASP A 168 -8.57 4.03 -6.84
N VAL A 169 -7.59 4.83 -6.41
CA VAL A 169 -6.46 5.23 -7.27
C VAL A 169 -5.75 4.01 -7.85
N LEU A 170 -5.46 3.00 -7.03
CA LEU A 170 -4.86 1.74 -7.51
C LEU A 170 -5.77 1.02 -8.51
N GLY A 171 -7.09 1.07 -8.30
CA GLY A 171 -8.07 0.51 -9.23
C GLY A 171 -8.00 1.16 -10.61
N HIS A 172 -7.77 2.47 -10.69
CA HIS A 172 -7.58 3.17 -11.96
C HIS A 172 -6.29 2.74 -12.67
N MET A 173 -5.18 2.58 -11.93
CA MET A 173 -3.91 2.10 -12.48
C MET A 173 -3.99 0.65 -12.99
N LEU A 174 -4.91 -0.15 -12.43
CA LEU A 174 -5.18 -1.55 -12.79
C LEU A 174 -6.31 -1.72 -13.83
N GLY A 175 -6.97 -0.64 -14.25
CA GLY A 175 -8.02 -0.72 -15.27
C GLY A 175 -7.46 -1.15 -16.63
N ASP A 176 -8.26 -1.88 -17.40
CA ASP A 176 -7.91 -2.20 -18.79
C ASP A 176 -7.85 -0.90 -19.62
N GLN A 177 -6.83 -0.80 -20.47
CA GLN A 177 -6.73 0.28 -21.45
C GLN A 177 -7.65 -0.04 -22.63
N ASP A 178 -8.95 0.12 -22.46
CA ASP A 178 -9.88 0.23 -23.58
C ASP A 178 -10.32 1.70 -23.74
N GLU A 179 -10.02 2.24 -24.93
CA GLU A 179 -10.45 3.51 -25.52
C GLU A 179 -9.70 4.81 -25.11
N HIS A 180 -8.63 5.11 -25.86
CA HIS A 180 -8.49 6.39 -26.57
C HIS A 180 -8.13 6.15 -28.03
#